data_AF-B5Z7K6-F1
#
_entry.id   AF-B5Z7K6-F1
#
_cell.length_a   1.000
_cell.length_b   1.000
_cell.length_c   1.000
_cell.angle_alpha   90.00
_cell.angle_beta   90.00
_cell.angle_gamma   90.00
#
_symmetry.space_group_name_H-M   'P 1'
#
loop_
_entity.id
_entity.type
_entity.pdbx_description
1 polymer ?
#
loop_
_entity_poly.entity_id
_entity_poly.type
_entity_poly.pdbx_seq_one_letter_code
_entity_poly.pdbx_strand_id
1 'polypeptide(L)'
;MLEALNALNQLNALHSKNATHHFNAALPILLKVLEKQGKDLFLLQVGNRIIPTKSEQELKINQPYFATMQRNQLGDIVLKNLVPAPKILDALNDLPAIEMNKIKEILSAKDNTPLKEYKEFLSEKLVHAKNPQEFLNTANMLLSLQSQVLSFVVENERKKAFLQMKAKKQSVDFYALYPNLGEIGGVIYLKEKEKQLFLKTTLQRTKEVLKEAQNTLLGFSFVEIACEKTPMLFAFEERLLDTLG
;
A
#
# COMPACT_ATOMS: atom_id res chain seq x y z
N MET A 1 7.21 -13.29 8.92
CA MET A 1 6.53 -11.97 8.86
C MET A 1 7.47 -10.86 8.42
N LEU A 2 8.45 -10.45 9.24
CA LEU A 2 9.42 -9.41 8.84
C LEU A 2 10.11 -9.76 7.51
N GLU A 3 10.45 -11.02 7.31
CA GLU A 3 10.98 -11.54 6.04
C GLU A 3 9.98 -11.39 4.89
N ALA A 4 8.71 -11.74 5.09
CA ALA A 4 7.64 -11.51 4.12
C ALA A 4 7.46 -10.03 3.76
N LEU A 5 7.44 -9.14 4.77
CA LEU A 5 7.34 -7.70 4.56
C LEU A 5 8.57 -7.17 3.80
N ASN A 6 9.76 -7.67 4.11
CA ASN A 6 10.97 -7.34 3.37
C ASN A 6 10.89 -7.82 1.91
N ALA A 7 10.43 -9.05 1.67
CA ALA A 7 10.23 -9.58 0.32
C ALA A 7 9.21 -8.74 -0.46
N LEU A 8 8.08 -8.36 0.14
CA LEU A 8 7.09 -7.47 -0.47
C LEU A 8 7.67 -6.07 -0.76
N ASN A 9 8.46 -5.52 0.17
CA ASN A 9 9.16 -4.25 -0.03
C ASN A 9 10.20 -4.32 -1.16
N GLN A 10 10.90 -5.44 -1.30
CA GLN A 10 11.85 -5.68 -2.39
C GLN A 10 11.12 -5.83 -3.73
N LEU A 11 10.02 -6.60 -3.78
CA LEU A 11 9.19 -6.75 -4.98
C LEU A 11 8.61 -5.41 -5.45
N ASN A 12 8.17 -4.56 -4.52
CA ASN A 12 7.73 -3.20 -4.85
C ASN A 12 8.86 -2.33 -5.45
N ALA A 13 10.12 -2.56 -5.04
CA ALA A 13 11.28 -1.85 -5.56
C ALA A 13 11.68 -2.30 -6.98
N LEU A 14 11.53 -3.59 -7.32
CA LEU A 14 11.94 -4.16 -8.63
C LEU A 14 11.33 -3.46 -9.86
N HIS A 15 10.18 -2.80 -9.72
CA HIS A 15 9.56 -2.05 -10.82
C HIS A 15 10.42 -0.85 -11.30
N SER A 16 11.31 -0.30 -10.46
CA SER A 16 12.15 0.85 -10.85
C SER A 16 13.16 0.51 -11.95
N LYS A 17 13.64 -0.74 -12.00
CA LYS A 17 14.68 -1.17 -12.94
C LYS A 17 14.15 -1.55 -14.34
N ASN A 18 12.88 -1.94 -14.44
CA ASN A 18 12.28 -2.44 -15.69
C ASN A 18 11.37 -1.43 -16.41
N ALA A 19 11.05 -0.30 -15.80
CA ALA A 19 10.05 0.65 -16.31
C ALA A 19 10.51 1.51 -17.51
N THR A 20 11.80 1.55 -17.84
CA THR A 20 12.33 2.50 -18.84
C THR A 20 12.24 2.04 -20.29
N HIS A 21 12.04 0.74 -20.59
CA HIS A 21 12.13 0.27 -21.99
C HIS A 21 11.09 -0.77 -22.47
N HIS A 22 10.31 -1.41 -21.60
CA HIS A 22 9.40 -2.51 -22.02
C HIS A 22 7.95 -2.29 -21.56
N PHE A 23 7.04 -2.09 -22.52
CA PHE A 23 5.61 -1.80 -22.34
C PHE A 23 4.75 -3.03 -21.96
N ASN A 24 5.37 -4.12 -21.49
CA ASN A 24 4.72 -5.28 -20.89
C ASN A 24 5.13 -5.32 -19.41
N ALA A 25 4.54 -4.44 -18.60
CA ALA A 25 4.86 -4.39 -17.18
C ALA A 25 4.25 -5.60 -16.48
N ALA A 26 5.09 -6.37 -15.79
CA ALA A 26 4.62 -7.50 -15.00
C ALA A 26 3.79 -7.06 -13.78
N LEU A 27 3.77 -5.79 -13.44
CA LEU A 27 3.11 -5.25 -12.26
C LEU A 27 2.08 -4.17 -12.64
N PRO A 28 1.07 -3.93 -11.79
CA PRO A 28 0.14 -2.82 -11.97
C PRO A 28 0.86 -1.48 -12.00
N ILE A 29 0.35 -0.57 -12.81
CA ILE A 29 0.81 0.82 -12.89
C ILE A 29 -0.15 1.73 -12.14
N LEU A 30 0.40 2.78 -11.53
CA LEU A 30 -0.36 3.88 -10.97
C LEU A 30 -0.55 4.96 -12.03
N LEU A 31 -1.78 5.46 -12.17
CA LEU A 31 -2.11 6.59 -13.03
C LEU A 31 -3.00 7.59 -12.32
N LYS A 32 -2.98 8.84 -12.79
CA LYS A 32 -3.84 9.91 -12.29
C LYS A 32 -4.68 10.49 -13.42
N VAL A 33 -5.95 10.72 -13.15
CA VAL A 33 -6.87 11.37 -14.09
C VAL A 33 -6.68 12.88 -13.98
N LEU A 34 -6.24 13.52 -15.05
CA LEU A 34 -6.00 14.97 -15.06
C LEU A 34 -7.25 15.74 -15.45
N GLU A 35 -7.91 15.30 -16.52
CA GLU A 35 -9.01 16.04 -17.13
C GLU A 35 -9.95 15.10 -17.89
N LYS A 36 -11.23 15.48 -17.99
CA LYS A 36 -12.21 14.90 -18.91
C LYS A 36 -12.39 15.84 -20.10
N GLN A 37 -11.97 15.41 -21.29
CA GLN A 37 -11.96 16.23 -22.51
C GLN A 37 -13.19 16.01 -23.41
N GLY A 38 -13.98 14.97 -23.13
CA GLY A 38 -15.19 14.65 -23.86
C GLY A 38 -16.01 13.60 -23.11
N LYS A 39 -17.07 13.08 -23.73
CA LYS A 39 -17.98 12.12 -23.08
C LYS A 39 -17.25 10.92 -22.47
N ASP A 40 -16.34 10.33 -23.25
CA ASP A 40 -15.57 9.13 -22.86
C ASP A 40 -14.05 9.34 -23.03
N LEU A 41 -13.61 10.58 -23.26
CA LEU A 41 -12.21 10.94 -23.51
C LEU A 41 -11.60 11.57 -22.26
N PHE A 42 -10.51 10.99 -21.78
CA PHE A 42 -9.81 11.42 -20.57
C PHE A 42 -8.33 11.63 -20.85
N LEU A 43 -7.75 12.58 -20.13
CA LEU A 43 -6.32 12.82 -20.11
C LEU A 43 -5.74 12.18 -18.85
N LEU A 44 -4.86 11.20 -19.02
CA LEU A 44 -4.25 10.46 -17.91
C LEU A 44 -2.76 10.76 -17.81
N GLN A 45 -2.28 10.92 -16.58
CA GLN A 45 -0.86 10.91 -16.27
C GLN A 45 -0.43 9.50 -15.88
N VAL A 46 0.51 8.94 -16.63
CA VAL A 46 1.16 7.65 -16.35
C VAL A 46 2.66 7.90 -16.20
N GLY A 47 3.15 7.90 -14.96
CA GLY A 47 4.50 8.35 -14.65
C GLY A 47 4.72 9.80 -15.14
N ASN A 48 5.69 9.98 -16.05
CA ASN A 48 6.03 11.30 -16.61
C ASN A 48 5.32 11.59 -17.95
N ARG A 49 4.45 10.69 -18.42
CA ARG A 49 3.75 10.85 -19.70
C ARG A 49 2.31 11.23 -19.45
N ILE A 50 1.79 12.07 -20.34
CA ILE A 50 0.38 12.40 -20.42
C ILE A 50 -0.15 11.73 -21.67
N ILE A 51 -1.21 10.92 -21.52
CA ILE A 51 -1.82 10.16 -22.61
C ILE A 51 -3.33 10.45 -22.67
N PRO A 52 -3.87 10.80 -23.84
CA PRO A 52 -5.30 10.79 -24.05
C PRO A 52 -5.77 9.33 -24.19
N THR A 53 -6.86 8.97 -23.53
CA THR A 53 -7.46 7.64 -23.66
C THR A 53 -8.98 7.74 -23.74
N LYS A 54 -9.59 6.70 -24.31
CA LYS A 54 -11.01 6.44 -24.11
C LYS A 54 -11.20 5.52 -22.91
N SER A 55 -12.24 5.74 -22.14
CA SER A 55 -12.65 4.87 -21.03
C SER A 55 -14.16 4.73 -21.03
N GLU A 56 -14.65 3.50 -21.01
CA GLU A 56 -16.08 3.20 -20.84
C GLU A 56 -16.53 3.41 -19.38
N GLN A 57 -15.59 3.30 -18.43
CA GLN A 57 -15.82 3.61 -17.04
C GLN A 57 -15.64 5.10 -16.80
N GLU A 58 -16.58 5.73 -16.10
CA GLU A 58 -16.45 7.12 -15.65
C GLU A 58 -15.30 7.24 -14.64
N LEU A 59 -14.34 8.10 -14.94
CA LEU A 59 -13.16 8.33 -14.11
C LEU A 59 -13.27 9.64 -13.34
N LYS A 60 -12.91 9.61 -12.06
CA LYS A 60 -12.92 10.81 -11.21
C LYS A 60 -11.65 11.63 -11.45
N ILE A 61 -11.81 12.92 -11.71
CA ILE A 61 -10.69 13.87 -11.86
C ILE A 61 -9.88 13.91 -10.55
N ASN A 62 -8.55 13.99 -10.69
CA ASN A 62 -7.56 13.96 -9.62
C ASN A 62 -7.48 12.67 -8.78
N GLN A 63 -8.30 11.67 -9.08
CA GLN A 63 -8.24 10.38 -8.38
C GLN A 63 -7.15 9.49 -8.99
N PRO A 64 -6.26 8.90 -8.18
CA PRO A 64 -5.34 7.87 -8.63
C PRO A 64 -6.06 6.53 -8.84
N TYR A 65 -5.61 5.77 -9.85
CA TYR A 65 -6.08 4.43 -10.17
C TYR A 65 -4.91 3.49 -10.42
N PHE A 66 -5.06 2.23 -10.00
CA PHE A 66 -4.25 1.13 -10.49
C PHE A 66 -4.81 0.61 -11.80
N ALA A 67 -3.92 0.28 -12.74
CA ALA A 67 -4.29 -0.32 -14.02
C ALA A 67 -3.28 -1.38 -14.46
N THR A 68 -3.72 -2.26 -15.34
CA THR A 68 -2.84 -3.17 -16.09
C THR A 68 -2.64 -2.61 -17.49
N MET A 69 -1.39 -2.45 -17.91
CA MET A 69 -1.05 -2.02 -19.27
C MET A 69 -0.87 -3.24 -20.17
N GLN A 70 -1.53 -3.24 -21.33
CA GLN A 70 -1.40 -4.27 -22.36
C GLN A 70 -1.22 -3.61 -23.73
N ARG A 71 -0.60 -4.32 -24.68
CA ARG A 71 -0.65 -3.94 -26.10
C ARG A 71 -1.76 -4.74 -26.80
N ASN A 72 -2.58 -4.07 -27.60
CA ASN A 72 -3.50 -4.77 -28.49
C ASN A 72 -2.74 -5.39 -29.68
N GLN A 73 -3.46 -6.12 -30.54
CA GLN A 73 -2.88 -6.75 -31.74
C GLN A 73 -2.30 -5.74 -32.75
N LEU A 74 -2.75 -4.48 -32.69
CA LEU A 74 -2.28 -3.38 -33.53
C LEU A 74 -1.08 -2.63 -32.92
N GLY A 75 -0.66 -2.99 -31.70
CA GLY A 75 0.46 -2.38 -30.98
C GLY A 75 0.08 -1.19 -30.10
N ASP A 76 -1.19 -0.78 -30.05
CA ASP A 76 -1.65 0.32 -29.20
C ASP A 76 -1.66 -0.06 -27.72
N ILE A 77 -1.40 0.93 -26.87
CA ILE A 77 -1.47 0.78 -25.41
C ILE A 77 -2.93 0.78 -24.98
N VAL A 78 -3.35 -0.29 -24.30
CA VAL A 78 -4.67 -0.43 -23.69
C VAL A 78 -4.51 -0.59 -22.18
N LEU A 79 -5.27 0.20 -21.42
CA LEU A 79 -5.35 0.12 -19.98
C LEU A 79 -6.57 -0.69 -19.57
N LYS A 80 -6.39 -1.71 -18.72
CA LYS A 80 -7.47 -2.56 -18.21
C LYS A 80 -7.45 -2.64 -16.69
N ASN A 81 -8.55 -3.12 -16.12
CA ASN A 81 -8.69 -3.38 -14.69
C ASN A 81 -8.43 -2.13 -13.84
N LEU A 82 -9.13 -1.04 -14.17
CA LEU A 82 -9.01 0.24 -13.46
C LEU A 82 -9.62 0.10 -12.06
N VAL A 83 -8.76 0.15 -11.04
CA VAL A 83 -9.16 0.09 -9.63
C VAL A 83 -8.77 1.40 -8.95
N PRO A 84 -9.72 2.13 -8.33
CA PRO A 84 -9.38 3.35 -7.60
C PRO A 84 -8.35 3.05 -6.51
N ALA A 85 -7.28 3.84 -6.44
CA ALA A 85 -6.31 3.72 -5.37
C ALA A 85 -6.84 4.37 -4.08
N PRO A 86 -6.51 3.82 -2.90
CA PRO A 86 -6.88 4.43 -1.62
C PRO A 86 -6.30 5.84 -1.46
N LYS A 87 -7.08 6.76 -0.87
CA LYS A 87 -6.66 8.16 -0.66
C LYS A 87 -5.35 8.31 0.12
N ILE A 88 -5.06 7.36 1.03
CA ILE A 88 -3.81 7.36 1.80
C ILE A 88 -2.56 7.26 0.91
N LEU A 89 -2.70 6.84 -0.35
CA LEU A 89 -1.60 6.82 -1.32
C LEU A 89 -1.05 8.23 -1.61
N ASP A 90 -1.93 9.22 -1.70
CA ASP A 90 -1.53 10.62 -1.94
C ASP A 90 -0.85 11.21 -0.70
N ALA A 91 -1.26 10.76 0.48
CA ALA A 91 -0.75 11.19 1.78
C ALA A 91 0.58 10.53 2.21
N LEU A 92 1.10 9.53 1.48
CA LEU A 92 2.32 8.82 1.87
C LEU A 92 3.51 9.75 2.08
N ASN A 93 3.60 10.81 1.28
CA ASN A 93 4.71 11.76 1.38
C ASN A 93 4.63 12.62 2.64
N ASP A 94 3.42 12.92 3.11
CA ASP A 94 3.15 13.75 4.28
C ASP A 94 3.17 12.96 5.60
N LEU A 95 3.14 11.63 5.52
CA LEU A 95 3.18 10.76 6.69
C LEU A 95 4.62 10.59 7.23
N PRO A 96 4.79 10.54 8.57
CA PRO A 96 6.06 10.21 9.20
C PRO A 96 6.59 8.85 8.74
N ALA A 97 7.68 8.87 7.97
CA ALA A 97 8.36 7.66 7.54
C ALA A 97 9.30 7.14 8.64
N ILE A 98 9.45 5.83 8.69
CA ILE A 98 10.35 5.14 9.63
C ILE A 98 11.14 4.06 8.89
N GLU A 99 12.40 3.88 9.30
CA GLU A 99 13.25 2.85 8.73
C GLU A 99 12.81 1.45 9.14
N MET A 100 13.03 0.49 8.24
CA MET A 100 12.69 -0.92 8.48
C MET A 100 13.36 -1.49 9.74
N ASN A 101 14.58 -1.07 10.06
CA ASN A 101 15.28 -1.55 11.26
C ASN A 101 14.56 -1.15 12.54
N LYS A 102 14.03 0.08 12.62
CA LYS A 102 13.27 0.53 13.78
C LYS A 102 11.93 -0.21 13.90
N ILE A 103 11.30 -0.58 12.78
CA ILE A 103 10.11 -1.46 12.80
C ILE A 103 10.46 -2.84 13.38
N LYS A 104 11.62 -3.42 13.01
CA LYS A 104 12.07 -4.69 13.58
C LYS A 104 12.26 -4.58 15.09
N GLU A 105 12.87 -3.50 15.57
CA GLU A 105 13.00 -3.24 17.02
C GLU A 105 11.63 -3.20 17.69
N ILE A 106 10.69 -2.42 17.17
CA ILE A 106 9.32 -2.31 17.71
C ILE A 106 8.62 -3.67 17.78
N LEU A 107 8.77 -4.51 16.75
CA LEU A 107 8.07 -5.80 16.66
C LEU A 107 8.78 -6.95 17.39
N SER A 108 10.05 -6.81 17.76
CA SER A 108 10.85 -7.88 18.39
C SER A 108 11.18 -7.61 19.86
N ALA A 109 10.90 -6.40 20.35
CA ALA A 109 11.17 -6.01 21.72
C ALA A 109 10.43 -6.90 22.73
N LYS A 110 11.14 -7.29 23.79
CA LYS A 110 10.57 -8.00 24.94
C LYS A 110 9.85 -7.07 25.91
N ASP A 111 10.18 -5.79 25.86
CA ASP A 111 9.55 -4.73 26.64
C ASP A 111 8.81 -3.75 25.73
N ASN A 112 8.06 -2.82 26.35
CA ASN A 112 7.28 -1.83 25.63
C ASN A 112 8.09 -0.57 25.26
N THR A 113 9.41 -0.55 25.47
CA THR A 113 10.21 0.68 25.30
C THR A 113 10.19 1.17 23.85
N PRO A 114 10.46 0.34 22.83
CA PRO A 114 10.43 0.80 21.44
C PRO A 114 9.05 1.25 20.97
N LEU A 115 7.98 0.67 21.53
CA LEU A 115 6.61 1.10 21.25
C LEU A 115 6.30 2.47 21.88
N LYS A 116 6.82 2.75 23.08
CA LYS A 116 6.71 4.06 23.72
C LYS A 116 7.48 5.12 22.93
N GLU A 117 8.72 4.82 22.55
CA GLU A 117 9.53 5.70 21.68
C GLU A 117 8.81 5.99 20.36
N TYR A 118 8.15 4.98 19.76
CA TYR A 118 7.37 5.18 18.55
C TYR A 118 6.16 6.11 18.77
N LYS A 119 5.45 5.95 19.89
CA LYS A 119 4.36 6.86 20.26
C LYS A 119 4.86 8.29 20.48
N GLU A 120 5.99 8.45 21.16
CA GLU A 120 6.63 9.75 21.41
C GLU A 120 7.06 10.41 20.10
N PHE A 121 7.67 9.65 19.19
CA PHE A 121 8.00 10.11 17.84
C PHE A 121 6.77 10.62 17.09
N LEU A 122 5.66 9.86 17.07
CA LEU A 122 4.43 10.32 16.42
C LEU A 122 3.85 11.57 17.09
N SER A 123 3.92 11.65 18.43
CA SER A 123 3.46 12.81 19.19
C SER A 123 4.29 14.05 18.86
N GLU A 124 5.61 13.92 18.75
CA GLU A 124 6.51 14.99 18.34
C GLU A 124 6.20 15.47 16.91
N LYS A 125 5.99 14.54 15.97
CA LYS A 125 5.60 14.88 14.59
C LYS A 125 4.25 15.58 14.52
N LEU A 126 3.31 15.21 15.38
CA LEU A 126 2.00 15.87 15.45
C LEU A 126 2.15 17.33 15.88
N VAL A 127 2.94 17.60 16.93
CA VAL A 127 3.18 18.96 17.45
C VAL A 127 3.87 19.85 16.41
N HIS A 128 4.74 19.27 15.59
CA HIS A 128 5.52 20.00 14.57
C HIS A 128 4.93 19.91 13.14
N ALA A 129 3.68 19.47 13.00
CA ALA A 129 3.04 19.34 11.70
C ALA A 129 3.00 20.69 10.96
N LYS A 130 3.39 20.71 9.68
CA LYS A 130 3.55 21.95 8.90
C LYS A 130 2.25 22.43 8.27
N ASN A 131 1.27 21.54 8.15
CA ASN A 131 -0.01 21.83 7.53
C ASN A 131 -1.13 20.95 8.15
N PRO A 132 -2.41 21.31 7.94
CA PRO A 132 -3.54 20.57 8.51
C PRO A 132 -3.59 19.09 8.10
N GLN A 133 -3.16 18.76 6.89
CA GLN A 133 -3.18 17.38 6.40
C GLN A 133 -2.13 16.51 7.08
N GLU A 134 -0.91 17.02 7.28
CA GLU A 134 0.15 16.34 8.04
C GLU A 134 -0.28 16.11 9.49
N PHE A 135 -0.92 17.11 10.11
CA PHE A 135 -1.49 16.98 11.45
C PHE A 135 -2.55 15.87 11.49
N LEU A 136 -3.53 15.92 10.60
CA LEU A 136 -4.63 14.95 10.53
C LEU A 136 -4.11 13.52 10.29
N ASN A 137 -3.17 13.35 9.37
CA ASN A 137 -2.56 12.08 9.05
C ASN A 137 -1.79 11.50 10.24
N THR A 138 -1.00 12.32 10.92
CA THR A 138 -0.24 11.91 12.12
C THR A 138 -1.18 11.58 13.28
N ALA A 139 -2.25 12.35 13.46
CA ALA A 139 -3.27 12.08 14.47
C ALA A 139 -3.97 10.73 14.20
N ASN A 140 -4.32 10.44 12.95
CA ASN A 140 -4.87 9.14 12.56
C ASN A 140 -3.90 7.99 12.89
N MET A 141 -2.59 8.15 12.71
CA MET A 141 -1.61 7.14 13.13
C MET A 141 -1.65 6.91 14.65
N LEU A 142 -1.70 7.98 15.45
CA LEU A 142 -1.82 7.88 16.91
C LEU A 142 -3.15 7.23 17.35
N LEU A 143 -4.27 7.55 16.69
CA LEU A 143 -5.57 6.92 16.95
C LEU A 143 -5.58 5.44 16.57
N SER A 144 -4.92 5.08 15.46
CA SER A 144 -4.76 3.68 15.07
C SER A 144 -4.00 2.90 16.14
N LEU A 145 -2.93 3.50 16.69
CA LEU A 145 -2.14 2.92 17.78
C LEU A 145 -2.98 2.72 19.04
N GLN A 146 -3.80 3.72 19.42
CA GLN A 146 -4.76 3.59 20.53
C GLN A 146 -5.77 2.45 20.29
N SER A 147 -6.16 2.24 19.03
CA SER A 147 -7.05 1.15 18.58
C SER A 147 -6.32 -0.20 18.41
N GLN A 148 -5.10 -0.32 18.93
CA GLN A 148 -4.23 -1.49 18.85
C GLN A 148 -3.85 -1.89 17.41
N VAL A 149 -3.85 -0.93 16.48
CA VAL A 149 -3.38 -1.09 15.11
C VAL A 149 -2.09 -0.29 14.94
N LEU A 150 -0.98 -0.95 14.70
CA LEU A 150 0.28 -0.29 14.37
C LEU A 150 0.23 0.13 12.92
N SER A 151 0.34 1.43 12.63
CA SER A 151 0.41 1.97 11.27
C SER A 151 1.82 2.51 11.03
N PHE A 152 2.46 2.18 9.91
CA PHE A 152 3.80 2.65 9.55
C PHE A 152 3.82 3.15 8.11
N VAL A 153 4.67 4.15 7.85
CA VAL A 153 5.16 4.41 6.50
C VAL A 153 6.60 3.95 6.42
N VAL A 154 6.84 2.95 5.58
CA VAL A 154 8.15 2.36 5.34
C VAL A 154 8.74 2.97 4.08
N GLU A 155 9.97 3.44 4.13
CA GLU A 155 10.70 3.91 2.97
C GLU A 155 11.76 2.89 2.54
N ASN A 156 11.75 2.49 1.26
CA ASN A 156 12.77 1.66 0.65
C ASN A 156 13.13 2.20 -0.75
N GLU A 157 14.42 2.45 -1.01
CA GLU A 157 14.93 2.97 -2.30
C GLU A 157 14.10 4.15 -2.88
N ARG A 158 13.70 5.11 -2.01
CA ARG A 158 12.85 6.29 -2.32
C ARG A 158 11.36 5.99 -2.61
N LYS A 159 10.89 4.77 -2.37
CA LYS A 159 9.47 4.43 -2.45
C LYS A 159 8.91 4.22 -1.05
N LYS A 160 7.86 4.96 -0.74
CA LYS A 160 7.09 4.79 0.49
C LYS A 160 6.02 3.72 0.30
N ALA A 161 5.80 2.93 1.34
CA ALA A 161 4.71 1.99 1.47
C ALA A 161 4.01 2.21 2.80
N PHE A 162 2.70 2.07 2.84
CA PHE A 162 1.95 2.11 4.09
C PHE A 162 1.71 0.69 4.58
N LEU A 163 1.84 0.47 5.88
CA LEU A 163 1.68 -0.82 6.53
C LEU A 163 0.81 -0.64 7.77
N GLN A 164 -0.14 -1.55 7.99
CA GLN A 164 -0.89 -1.69 9.22
C GLN A 164 -0.81 -3.11 9.74
N MET A 165 -0.76 -3.25 11.06
CA MET A 165 -0.68 -4.55 11.71
C MET A 165 -1.51 -4.57 13.00
N LYS A 166 -2.21 -5.68 13.23
CA LYS A 166 -2.97 -5.91 14.46
C LYS A 166 -2.68 -7.31 15.01
N ALA A 167 -2.06 -7.36 16.18
CA ALA A 167 -1.82 -8.62 16.87
C ALA A 167 -3.13 -9.19 17.45
N LYS A 168 -3.31 -10.50 17.30
CA LYS A 168 -4.36 -11.31 17.93
C LYS A 168 -3.70 -12.46 18.68
N LYS A 169 -4.48 -13.22 19.46
CA LYS A 169 -3.96 -14.31 20.31
C LYS A 169 -3.09 -15.34 19.58
N GLN A 170 -3.46 -15.72 18.35
CA GLN A 170 -2.75 -16.74 17.56
C GLN A 170 -2.49 -16.30 16.11
N SER A 171 -2.69 -15.02 15.82
CA SER A 171 -2.51 -14.50 14.48
C SER A 171 -2.12 -13.04 14.47
N VAL A 172 -1.63 -12.57 13.33
CA VAL A 172 -1.45 -11.15 13.06
C VAL A 172 -2.17 -10.83 11.76
N ASP A 173 -3.13 -9.92 11.84
CA ASP A 173 -3.71 -9.32 10.65
C ASP A 173 -2.76 -8.23 10.16
N PHE A 174 -2.62 -8.10 8.84
CA PHE A 174 -1.87 -7.01 8.24
C PHE A 174 -2.56 -6.44 7.00
N TYR A 175 -2.29 -5.18 6.73
CA TYR A 175 -2.63 -4.48 5.51
C TYR A 175 -1.41 -3.70 5.05
N ALA A 176 -1.17 -3.65 3.75
CA ALA A 176 -0.10 -2.88 3.15
C ALA A 176 -0.58 -2.26 1.84
N LEU A 177 -0.19 -1.01 1.61
CA LEU A 177 -0.43 -0.32 0.35
C LEU A 177 0.92 0.00 -0.28
N TYR A 178 1.14 -0.60 -1.44
CA TYR A 178 2.35 -0.43 -2.24
C TYR A 178 2.01 0.29 -3.54
N PRO A 179 2.77 1.31 -3.95
CA PRO A 179 2.54 2.01 -5.22
C PRO A 179 2.56 1.09 -6.46
N ASN A 180 3.28 -0.04 -6.41
CA ASN A 180 3.42 -0.95 -7.56
C ASN A 180 2.81 -2.34 -7.36
N LEU A 181 2.28 -2.64 -6.17
CA LEU A 181 1.56 -3.90 -5.90
C LEU A 181 0.09 -3.67 -5.57
N GLY A 182 -0.31 -2.42 -5.33
CA GLY A 182 -1.64 -2.08 -4.86
C GLY A 182 -1.83 -2.45 -3.39
N GLU A 183 -3.09 -2.71 -3.04
CA GLU A 183 -3.46 -3.17 -1.71
C GLU A 183 -3.15 -4.65 -1.56
N ILE A 184 -2.42 -4.97 -0.50
CA ILE A 184 -2.12 -6.32 -0.05
C ILE A 184 -2.55 -6.40 1.40
N GLY A 185 -3.29 -7.41 1.78
CA GLY A 185 -3.62 -7.67 3.17
C GLY A 185 -3.62 -9.15 3.44
N GLY A 186 -3.89 -9.53 4.68
CA GLY A 186 -3.88 -10.93 5.02
C GLY A 186 -3.76 -11.20 6.49
N VAL A 187 -3.57 -12.48 6.77
CA VAL A 187 -3.41 -12.99 8.13
C VAL A 187 -2.24 -13.96 8.16
N ILE A 188 -1.42 -13.81 9.20
CA ILE A 188 -0.39 -14.77 9.56
C ILE A 188 -0.90 -15.55 10.76
N TYR A 189 -1.06 -16.87 10.61
CA TYR A 189 -1.44 -17.76 11.71
C TYR A 189 -0.23 -18.48 12.27
N LEU A 190 -0.24 -18.73 13.57
CA LEU A 190 0.65 -19.69 14.21
C LEU A 190 -0.15 -20.96 14.51
N LYS A 191 0.09 -22.02 13.73
CA LYS A 191 -0.53 -23.33 13.92
C LYS A 191 0.56 -24.34 14.23
N GLU A 192 0.47 -25.04 15.37
CA GLU A 192 1.41 -26.13 15.72
C GLU A 192 2.90 -25.70 15.69
N LYS A 193 3.19 -24.46 16.09
CA LYS A 193 4.52 -23.79 16.02
C LYS A 193 5.01 -23.46 14.61
N GLU A 194 4.22 -23.75 13.58
CA GLU A 194 4.49 -23.32 12.22
C GLU A 194 3.71 -22.07 11.85
N LYS A 195 4.28 -21.25 10.97
CA LYS A 195 3.66 -20.02 10.49
C LYS A 195 3.00 -20.27 9.14
N GLN A 196 1.74 -19.88 9.00
CA GLN A 196 0.99 -19.94 7.75
C GLN A 196 0.63 -18.52 7.32
N LEU A 197 0.77 -18.21 6.02
CA LEU A 197 0.47 -16.92 5.44
C LEU A 197 -0.71 -17.02 4.48
N PHE A 198 -1.76 -16.26 4.74
CA PHE A 198 -2.87 -16.06 3.81
C PHE A 198 -2.84 -14.63 3.33
N LEU A 199 -2.52 -14.43 2.06
CA LEU A 199 -2.37 -13.13 1.42
C LEU A 199 -3.53 -12.87 0.47
N LYS A 200 -4.09 -11.67 0.55
CA LYS A 200 -5.15 -11.15 -0.31
C LYS A 200 -4.65 -9.92 -1.04
N THR A 201 -4.96 -9.82 -2.32
CA THR A 201 -4.71 -8.62 -3.12
C THR A 201 -5.91 -8.28 -3.99
N THR A 202 -6.16 -7.00 -4.22
CA THR A 202 -7.24 -6.52 -5.09
C THR A 202 -6.95 -6.68 -6.58
N LEU A 203 -5.67 -6.85 -6.95
CA LEU A 203 -5.23 -6.82 -8.34
C LEU A 203 -4.79 -8.22 -8.78
N GLN A 204 -5.46 -8.74 -9.81
CA GLN A 204 -5.15 -10.07 -10.36
C GLN A 204 -3.69 -10.19 -10.81
N ARG A 205 -3.13 -9.13 -11.40
CA ARG A 205 -1.73 -9.12 -11.82
C ARG A 205 -0.76 -9.18 -10.63
N THR A 206 -1.08 -8.52 -9.52
CA THR A 206 -0.30 -8.64 -8.28
C THR A 206 -0.32 -10.08 -7.77
N LYS A 207 -1.46 -10.76 -7.79
CA LYS A 207 -1.56 -12.17 -7.39
C LYS A 207 -0.63 -13.06 -8.22
N GLU A 208 -0.59 -12.87 -9.54
CA GLU A 208 0.29 -13.63 -10.44
C GLU A 208 1.77 -13.43 -10.06
N VAL A 209 2.21 -12.18 -9.89
CA VAL A 209 3.59 -11.88 -9.50
C VAL A 209 3.95 -12.43 -8.13
N LEU A 210 3.04 -12.34 -7.15
CA LEU A 210 3.28 -12.89 -5.81
C LEU A 210 3.35 -14.42 -5.83
N LYS A 211 2.60 -15.09 -6.72
CA LYS A 211 2.70 -16.55 -6.92
C LYS A 211 4.03 -16.93 -7.56
N GLU A 212 4.46 -16.20 -8.59
CA GLU A 212 5.78 -16.43 -9.22
C GLU A 212 6.93 -16.22 -8.22
N ALA A 213 6.80 -15.23 -7.33
CA ALA A 213 7.76 -14.91 -6.28
C ALA A 213 7.52 -15.63 -4.95
N GLN A 214 6.62 -16.63 -4.88
CA GLN A 214 6.21 -17.26 -3.63
C GLN A 214 7.39 -17.83 -2.83
N ASN A 215 8.41 -18.35 -3.52
CA ASN A 215 9.64 -18.89 -2.91
C ASN A 215 10.47 -17.83 -2.16
N THR A 216 10.24 -16.54 -2.40
CA THR A 216 10.89 -15.44 -1.68
C THR A 216 10.18 -15.09 -0.35
N LEU A 217 8.95 -15.57 -0.15
CA LEU A 217 8.17 -15.38 1.07
C LEU A 217 8.61 -16.40 2.13
N LEU A 218 9.83 -16.23 2.62
CA LEU A 218 10.45 -17.12 3.59
C LEU A 218 9.77 -17.07 4.98
N GLY A 219 9.97 -18.14 5.75
CA GLY A 219 9.53 -18.22 7.15
C GLY A 219 8.08 -18.67 7.34
N PHE A 220 7.45 -19.27 6.32
CA PHE A 220 6.12 -19.88 6.39
C PHE A 220 6.13 -21.30 5.83
N SER A 221 5.44 -22.23 6.49
CA SER A 221 5.27 -23.60 5.99
C SER A 221 4.18 -23.69 4.93
N PHE A 222 3.27 -22.72 4.89
CA PHE A 222 2.19 -22.63 3.93
C PHE A 222 1.94 -21.18 3.54
N VAL A 223 1.75 -20.93 2.24
CA VAL A 223 1.40 -19.63 1.68
C VAL A 223 0.24 -19.79 0.70
N GLU A 224 -0.86 -19.11 0.97
CA GLU A 224 -2.02 -19.01 0.07
C GLU A 224 -2.18 -17.56 -0.40
N ILE A 225 -2.49 -17.40 -1.69
CA ILE A 225 -2.63 -16.09 -2.33
C ILE A 225 -3.94 -16.01 -3.11
N ALA A 226 -4.84 -15.16 -2.65
CA ALA A 226 -6.17 -14.93 -3.21
C ALA A 226 -6.30 -13.52 -3.82
N CYS A 227 -7.21 -13.39 -4.80
CA CYS A 227 -7.55 -12.10 -5.40
C CYS A 227 -8.88 -11.64 -4.80
N GLU A 228 -8.81 -10.87 -3.72
CA GLU A 228 -9.96 -10.43 -2.94
C GLU A 228 -9.72 -9.03 -2.40
N LYS A 229 -10.80 -8.26 -2.21
CA LYS A 229 -10.69 -6.94 -1.59
C LYS A 229 -10.26 -7.06 -0.13
N THR A 230 -9.29 -6.24 0.26
CA THR A 230 -8.79 -6.19 1.63
C THR A 230 -8.96 -4.77 2.17
N PRO A 231 -9.78 -4.56 3.21
CA PRO A 231 -9.89 -3.26 3.84
C PRO A 231 -8.65 -2.95 4.68
N MET A 232 -8.40 -1.66 4.94
CA MET A 232 -7.47 -1.24 5.98
C MET A 232 -7.91 -1.76 7.35
N LEU A 233 -6.95 -2.04 8.24
CA LEU A 233 -7.24 -2.47 9.61
C LEU A 233 -7.75 -1.31 10.47
N PHE A 234 -7.33 -0.09 10.14
CA PHE A 234 -7.82 1.16 10.70
C PHE A 234 -7.98 2.17 9.56
N ALA A 235 -9.20 2.65 9.34
CA ALA A 235 -9.47 3.66 8.32
C ALA A 235 -9.03 5.04 8.82
N PHE A 236 -8.34 5.79 7.97
CA PHE A 236 -7.95 7.16 8.28
C PHE A 236 -9.13 8.07 8.00
N GLU A 237 -9.53 8.83 9.01
CA GLU A 237 -10.65 9.76 8.91
C GLU A 237 -10.20 11.10 8.33
N GLU A 238 -11.09 11.75 7.58
CA GLU A 238 -10.86 13.09 7.03
C GLU A 238 -11.13 14.19 8.07
N ARG A 239 -11.77 13.84 9.19
CA ARG A 239 -12.09 14.72 10.32
C ARG A 239 -11.97 13.93 11.62
N LEU A 240 -11.29 14.49 12.61
CA LEU A 240 -11.06 13.84 13.91
C LEU A 240 -12.21 14.06 14.89
N LEU A 241 -13.05 15.07 14.63
CA LEU A 241 -14.20 15.44 15.44
C LEU A 241 -15.40 15.58 14.51
N ASP A 242 -16.48 14.86 14.83
CA ASP A 242 -17.77 15.10 14.22
C ASP A 242 -18.50 16.13 15.08
N THR A 243 -18.51 17.40 14.65
CA THR A 243 -19.19 18.49 15.37
C THR A 243 -20.64 18.66 14.96
N LEU A 244 -21.21 17.69 14.24
CA LEU A 244 -22.62 17.66 13.87
C LEU A 244 -23.36 16.65 14.76
N GLY A 245 -23.54 17.03 16.02
CA GLY A 245 -24.50 16.43 16.95
C GLY A 245 -25.69 17.36 17.13
#